data_AF-A0A1V5PGH6-F1
#
_entry.id   AF-A0A1V5PGH6-F1
#
_cell.length_a   1.000
_cell.length_b   1.000
_cell.length_c   1.000
_cell.angle_alpha   90.00
_cell.angle_beta   90.00
_cell.angle_gamma   90.00
#
_symmetry.space_group_name_H-M   'P 1'
#
loop_
_entity.id
_entity.type
_entity.pdbx_description
1 polymer ?
#
loop_
_entity_poly.entity_id
_entity_poly.type
_entity_poly.pdbx_seq_one_letter_code
_entity_poly.pdbx_strand_id
1 'polypeptide(L)' 'MTLLDRQTEWLAEDGWIIVQIHPVEFEELPLENLTLFDQRQYGSVMLCFYARPVASEALN' A
#
# COMPACT_ATOMS: atom_id res chain seq x y z
N MET A 1 2.90 8.24 4.53
CA MET A 1 3.29 7.11 3.66
C MET A 1 4.66 7.28 3.02
N THR A 2 5.07 8.46 2.55
CA THR A 2 6.38 8.68 1.87
C THR A 2 7.61 8.23 2.67
N LEU A 3 7.61 8.31 4.00
CA LEU A 3 8.72 7.77 4.80
C LEU A 3 8.80 6.24 4.74
N LEU A 4 7.67 5.54 4.88
CA LEU A 4 7.60 4.08 4.78
C LEU A 4 7.97 3.60 3.37
N ASP A 5 7.56 4.35 2.35
CA ASP A 5 7.92 4.09 0.96
C ASP A 5 9.44 4.19 0.71
N ARG A 6 10.15 5.05 1.45
CA ARG A 6 11.61 5.20 1.38
C ARG A 6 12.39 4.30 2.33
N GLN A 7 11.72 3.65 3.27
CA GLN A 7 12.32 2.81 4.31
C GLN A 7 11.75 1.40 4.22
N THR A 8 11.86 0.81 3.03
CA THR A 8 11.28 -0.51 2.75
C THR A 8 11.77 -1.57 3.73
N GLU A 9 12.99 -1.45 4.23
CA GLU A 9 13.62 -2.34 5.22
C GLU A 9 12.86 -2.46 6.55
N TRP A 10 11.93 -1.55 6.86
CA TRP A 10 11.04 -1.68 8.02
C TRP A 10 9.88 -2.65 7.79
N LEU A 11 9.64 -3.00 6.53
CA LEU A 11 8.63 -3.97 6.10
C LEU A 11 9.32 -5.27 5.69
N ALA A 12 8.82 -6.40 6.20
CA ALA A 12 9.23 -7.72 5.74
C ALA A 12 9.03 -7.86 4.21
N GLU A 13 9.76 -8.77 3.57
CA GLU A 13 9.69 -8.94 2.11
C GLU A 13 8.27 -9.28 1.62
N ASP A 14 7.53 -10.08 2.39
CA ASP A 14 6.13 -10.47 2.16
C ASP A 14 5.13 -9.66 3.02
N GLY A 15 5.60 -8.59 3.67
CA GLY A 15 4.81 -7.79 4.60
C GLY A 15 3.81 -6.87 3.90
N TRP A 16 2.69 -6.61 4.57
CA TRP A 16 1.68 -5.64 4.14
C TRP A 16 1.59 -4.46 5.09
N ILE A 17 1.28 -3.30 4.54
CA ILE A 17 0.89 -2.10 5.29
C ILE A 17 -0.63 -1.96 5.14
N ILE A 18 -1.32 -1.83 6.26
CA ILE A 18 -2.77 -1.63 6.29
C ILE A 18 -3.02 -0.24 6.85
N VAL A 19 -3.57 0.65 6.04
CA VAL A 19 -3.94 2.01 6.43
C VAL A 19 -5.44 2.08 6.62
N GLN A 20 -5.90 2.52 7.78
CA GLN A 20 -7.29 2.91 7.99
C GLN A 20 -7.44 4.42 7.76
N ILE A 21 -8.39 4.82 6.93
CA ILE A 21 -8.65 6.23 6.60
C ILE A 21 -10.14 6.47 6.39
N HIS A 22 -10.61 7.71 6.59
CA HIS A 22 -11.94 8.08 6.16
C HIS A 22 -11.98 8.16 4.61
N PRO A 23 -13.00 7.60 3.92
CA PRO A 23 -13.01 7.55 2.45
C PRO A 23 -12.83 8.91 1.76
N VAL A 24 -13.37 9.98 2.36
CA VAL A 24 -13.29 11.34 1.77
C VAL A 24 -11.91 12.00 1.90
N GLU A 25 -11.04 11.46 2.76
CA GLU A 25 -9.67 11.95 2.97
C GLU A 25 -8.66 11.18 2.12
N PHE A 26 -9.10 10.14 1.41
CA PHE A 26 -8.20 9.34 0.60
C PHE A 26 -7.80 10.06 -0.68
N GLU A 27 -6.50 10.03 -0.93
CA GLU A 27 -5.88 10.42 -2.18
C GLU A 27 -4.88 9.35 -2.59
N GLU A 28 -4.76 9.11 -3.89
CA GLU A 28 -3.70 8.27 -4.42
C GLU A 28 -2.34 8.97 -4.23
N LEU A 29 -1.37 8.21 -3.75
CA LEU A 29 -0.02 8.71 -3.54
C LEU A 29 0.92 8.12 -4.59
N PRO A 30 1.81 8.93 -5.20
CA PRO A 30 2.79 8.46 -6.17
C PRO A 30 3.96 7.78 -5.44
N LEU A 31 3.69 6.62 -4.84
CA LEU A 31 4.66 5.80 -4.12
C LEU A 31 5.52 5.00 -5.11
N GLU A 32 6.82 4.86 -4.83
CA GLU A 32 7.78 4.20 -5.74
C GLU A 32 8.02 2.73 -5.36
N ASN A 33 7.98 2.39 -4.07
CA ASN A 33 8.35 1.07 -3.56
C ASN A 33 7.18 0.33 -2.90
N LEU A 34 6.01 0.96 -2.83
CA LEU A 34 4.79 0.39 -2.28
C LEU A 34 3.66 0.55 -3.28
N THR A 35 2.93 -0.53 -3.51
CA THR A 35 1.76 -0.54 -4.40
C THR A 35 0.51 -0.84 -3.59
N LEU A 36 -0.51 -0.01 -3.76
CA LEU A 36 -1.86 -0.30 -3.29
C LEU A 36 -2.44 -1.45 -4.12
N PHE A 37 -2.77 -2.57 -3.49
CA PHE A 37 -3.26 -3.75 -4.20
C PHE A 37 -4.68 -4.19 -3.79
N ASP A 38 -5.18 -3.73 -2.64
CA ASP A 38 -6.55 -3.96 -2.20
C ASP A 38 -7.08 -2.73 -1.45
N GLN A 39 -8.40 -2.52 -1.52
CA GLN A 39 -9.13 -1.53 -0.76
C GLN A 39 -10.46 -2.11 -0.29
N ARG A 40 -10.81 -1.88 0.97
CA ARG A 40 -12.09 -2.33 1.53
C ARG A 40 -12.77 -1.19 2.26
N GLN A 41 -14.06 -1.00 2.00
CA GLN A 41 -14.85 0.05 2.64
C GLN A 41 -15.99 -0.54 3.47
N TYR A 42 -16.11 -0.07 4.70
CA TYR A 42 -17.16 -0.42 5.66
C TYR A 42 -17.74 0.85 6.26
N GLY A 43 -18.84 1.35 5.67
CA GLY A 43 -19.42 2.64 6.04
C GLY A 43 -18.42 3.78 5.83
N SER A 44 -18.06 4.47 6.91
CA SER A 44 -17.09 5.58 6.93
C SER A 44 -15.64 5.14 7.18
N VAL A 45 -15.38 3.84 7.21
CA VAL A 45 -14.03 3.28 7.38
C VAL A 45 -13.56 2.69 6.07
N MET A 46 -12.40 3.12 5.58
CA MET A 46 -11.70 2.47 4.47
C MET A 46 -10.38 1.88 4.96
N LEU A 47 -10.08 0.67 4.50
CA LEU A 47 -8.79 0.00 4.67
C LEU A 47 -8.09 -0.05 3.31
N CYS A 48 -6.88 0.50 3.24
CA CYS A 48 -6.01 0.43 2.07
C CYS A 48 -4.84 -0.50 2.36
N PHE A 49 -4.63 -1.49 1.49
CA PHE A 49 -3.60 -2.51 1.66
C PHE A 49 -2.47 -2.27 0.66
N TYR A 50 -1.28 -1.99 1.18
CA TYR A 50 -0.08 -1.77 0.38
C TYR A 50 0.92 -2.90 0.62
N ALA A 51 1.64 -3.29 -0.43
CA ALA A 51 2.75 -4.22 -0.35
C ALA A 51 3.90 -3.72 -1.22
N ARG A 52 5.09 -4.29 -1.02
CA ARG A 52 6.15 -4.16 -2.02
C ARG A 52 5.64 -4.74 -3.35
N PRO A 53 5.98 -4.14 -4.50
CA PRO A 53 5.71 -4.75 -5.79
C PRO A 53 6.29 -6.16 -5.79
N VAL A 54 5.42 -7.15 -6.00
CA VAL A 54 5.91 -8.48 -6.35
C VAL A 54 6.60 -8.30 -7.68
N ALA A 55 7.87 -8.68 -7.80
CA ALA A 55 8.54 -8.76 -9.08
C ALA A 55 7.81 -9.80 -9.93
N SER A 56 6.76 -9.39 -10.62
CA SER A 56 6.05 -10.19 -11.60
C SER A 56 7.00 -10.41 -12.77
N GLU A 57 7.68 -11.55 -12.75
CA GLU A 57 8.19 -12.33 -13.88
C GLU A 57 8.38 -11.52 -15.18
N ALA A 58 9.61 -11.07 -15.42
CA ALA A 58 10.10 -10.65 -16.73
C ALA A 58 10.25 -11.85 -17.70
N LEU A 59 9.24 -12.72 -17.76
CA LEU A 59 9.15 -13.85 -18.67
C LEU A 59 7.70 -13.99 -19.14
N ASN A 60 7.34 -13.21 -20.16
CA ASN A 60 6.48 -13.64 -21.27
C ASN A 60 6.78 -12.77 -22.50
#